data_AF-A0A813AUC4-F1
#
_entry.id   AF-A0A813AUC4-F1
#
_cell.length_a   1.000
_cell.length_b   1.000
_cell.length_c   1.000
_cell.angle_alpha   90.00
_cell.angle_beta   90.00
_cell.angle_gamma   90.00
#
_symmetry.space_group_name_H-M   'P 1'
#
loop_
_entity.id
_entity.type
_entity.pdbx_description
1 polymer ?
#
loop_
_entity_poly.entity_id
_entity_poly.type
_entity_poly.pdbx_seq_one_letter_code
_entity_poly.pdbx_strand_id
1 'polypeptide(L)'
;MLVDGLLAFETLDRVRVQLLQTLSILLVNVRKPTFRYVLQTGAYNRLLRGKPYLPDGDAEALYMNIQKRLAMNVDEQAAELLLMTVGHGEDEAPTVQLPLMTEAIGFLFNEENLARTGARVVCLSGWAAAMSEE
;
A
#
# COMPACT_ATOMS: atom_id res chain seq x y z
N MET A 1 21.88 3.36 -28.77
CA MET A 1 20.79 4.27 -28.32
C MET A 1 19.49 3.55 -27.95
N LEU A 2 18.84 2.79 -28.86
CA LEU A 2 17.62 2.03 -28.52
C LEU A 2 17.89 0.84 -27.58
N VAL A 3 18.99 0.12 -27.80
CA VAL A 3 19.41 -1.03 -26.98
C VAL A 3 19.83 -0.60 -25.56
N ASP A 4 20.57 0.51 -25.45
CA ASP A 4 20.98 1.06 -24.14
C ASP A 4 19.79 1.55 -23.32
N GLY A 5 18.78 2.13 -23.99
CA GLY A 5 17.52 2.51 -23.35
C GLY A 5 16.74 1.30 -22.83
N LEU A 6 16.63 0.23 -23.62
CA LEU A 6 15.93 -0.99 -23.21
C LEU A 6 16.61 -1.66 -22.00
N LEU A 7 17.94 -1.76 -22.02
CA LEU A 7 18.72 -2.29 -20.89
C LEU A 7 18.60 -1.40 -19.65
N ALA A 8 18.52 -0.07 -19.82
CA ALA A 8 18.27 0.85 -18.72
C ALA A 8 16.86 0.65 -18.11
N PHE A 9 15.85 0.35 -18.92
CA PHE A 9 14.50 0.04 -18.41
C PHE A 9 14.45 -1.29 -17.66
N GLU A 10 15.01 -2.36 -18.21
CA GLU A 10 15.06 -3.67 -17.55
C GLU A 10 15.83 -3.63 -16.22
N THR A 11 16.92 -2.88 -16.17
CA THR A 11 17.69 -2.70 -14.92
C THR A 11 16.88 -1.93 -13.88
N LEU A 12 16.13 -0.90 -14.29
CA LEU A 12 15.25 -0.14 -13.42
C LEU A 12 14.12 -0.99 -12.84
N ASP A 13 13.54 -1.87 -13.65
CA ASP A 13 12.49 -2.80 -13.23
C ASP A 13 13.02 -3.83 -12.22
N ARG A 14 14.21 -4.40 -12.46
CA ARG A 14 14.87 -5.30 -11.50
C ARG A 14 15.15 -4.62 -10.16
N VAL A 15 15.70 -3.42 -10.18
CA VAL A 15 15.95 -2.64 -8.95
C VAL A 15 14.64 -2.37 -8.22
N ARG A 16 13.55 -2.06 -8.95
CA ARG A 16 12.22 -1.83 -8.35
C ARG A 16 11.68 -3.08 -7.66
N VAL A 17 11.69 -4.23 -8.33
CA VAL A 17 11.27 -5.51 -7.75
C VAL A 17 12.09 -5.83 -6.50
N GLN A 18 13.41 -5.63 -6.55
CA GLN A 18 14.30 -5.87 -5.42
C GLN A 18 14.03 -4.93 -4.23
N LEU A 19 13.72 -3.66 -4.49
CA LEU A 19 13.31 -2.71 -3.45
C LEU A 19 11.97 -3.11 -2.82
N LEU A 20 10.97 -3.47 -3.64
CA LEU A 20 9.66 -3.94 -3.14
C LEU A 20 9.81 -5.23 -2.31
N GLN A 21 10.65 -6.16 -2.76
CA GLN A 21 10.96 -7.38 -2.02
C GLN A 21 11.63 -7.06 -0.67
N THR A 22 12.61 -6.15 -0.68
CA THR A 22 13.31 -5.73 0.55
C THR A 22 12.35 -5.06 1.53
N LEU A 23 11.50 -4.15 1.05
CA LEU A 23 10.47 -3.50 1.87
C LEU A 23 9.47 -4.50 2.43
N SER A 24 9.05 -5.49 1.64
CA SER A 24 8.17 -6.57 2.08
C SER A 24 8.78 -7.33 3.26
N ILE A 25 10.07 -7.69 3.17
CA ILE A 25 10.79 -8.38 4.26
C ILE A 25 10.92 -7.49 5.50
N LEU A 26 11.25 -6.21 5.34
CA LEU A 26 11.36 -5.27 6.46
C LEU A 26 10.03 -5.15 7.21
N LEU A 27 8.91 -5.00 6.49
CA LEU A 27 7.58 -4.88 7.09
C LEU A 27 7.11 -6.16 7.81
N VAL A 28 7.61 -7.34 7.40
CA VAL A 28 7.40 -8.58 8.16
C VAL A 28 8.06 -8.51 9.54
N ASN A 29 9.16 -7.79 9.68
CA ASN A 29 9.95 -7.74 10.92
C ASN A 29 9.71 -6.46 11.75
N VAL A 30 8.95 -5.50 11.24
CA VAL A 30 8.61 -4.28 11.96
C VAL A 30 7.70 -4.59 13.15
N ARG A 31 8.05 -4.05 14.32
CA ARG A 31 7.23 -4.10 15.53
C ARG A 31 6.15 -3.01 15.50
N LYS A 32 4.99 -3.26 16.13
CA LYS A 32 3.86 -2.32 16.18
C LYS A 32 4.24 -0.87 16.58
N PRO A 33 5.09 -0.62 17.59
CA PRO A 33 5.47 0.76 17.94
C PRO A 33 6.24 1.46 16.80
N THR A 34 7.17 0.76 16.16
CA THR A 34 7.94 1.27 15.02
C THR A 34 7.04 1.52 13.82
N PHE A 35 6.09 0.62 13.58
CA PHE A 35 5.07 0.79 12.55
C PHE A 35 4.27 2.07 12.74
N ARG A 36 3.76 2.29 13.97
CA ARG A 36 2.98 3.47 14.32
C ARG A 36 3.77 4.76 14.13
N TYR A 37 5.05 4.77 14.53
CA TYR A 37 5.94 5.91 14.28
C TYR A 37 6.06 6.23 12.78
N VAL A 38 6.25 5.22 11.93
CA VAL A 38 6.31 5.40 10.47
C VAL A 38 5.01 6.00 9.93
N LEU A 39 3.84 5.53 10.39
CA LEU A 39 2.55 6.10 9.99
C LEU A 39 2.41 7.57 10.39
N GLN A 40 2.81 7.94 11.62
CA GLN A 40 2.75 9.32 12.13
C GLN A 40 3.56 10.31 11.30
N THR A 41 4.67 9.88 10.67
CA THR A 41 5.46 10.76 9.78
C THR A 41 4.75 11.12 8.46
N GLY A 42 3.61 10.48 8.18
CA GLY A 42 2.88 10.61 6.91
C GLY A 42 3.62 10.02 5.71
N ALA A 43 4.78 9.37 5.91
CA ALA A 43 5.57 8.78 4.83
C ALA A 43 4.79 7.73 4.04
N TYR A 44 3.95 6.96 4.74
CA TYR A 44 3.09 5.96 4.13
C TYR A 44 1.97 6.57 3.29
N ASN A 45 1.30 7.59 3.83
CA ASN A 45 0.28 8.33 3.09
C ASN A 45 0.87 8.95 1.80
N ARG A 46 2.10 9.48 1.87
CA ARG A 46 2.82 9.95 0.66
C ARG A 46 3.10 8.83 -0.34
N LEU A 47 3.46 7.63 0.13
CA LEU A 47 3.66 6.46 -0.74
C LEU A 47 2.37 6.05 -1.45
N LEU A 48 1.23 6.06 -0.77
CA LEU A 48 -0.07 5.69 -1.37
C LEU A 48 -0.61 6.72 -2.36
N ARG A 49 -0.30 8.01 -2.18
CA ARG A 49 -0.75 9.07 -3.11
C ARG A 49 -0.17 8.93 -4.52
N GLY A 50 0.96 8.25 -4.67
CA GLY A 50 1.55 7.94 -5.96
C GLY A 50 1.65 6.44 -6.13
N LYS A 51 0.61 5.81 -6.71
CA LYS A 51 0.67 4.38 -7.06
C LYS A 51 1.95 4.14 -7.86
N PRO A 52 2.85 3.26 -7.41
CA PRO A 52 4.08 2.98 -8.14
C PRO A 52 3.74 2.38 -9.51
N TYR A 53 4.59 2.58 -10.50
CA TYR A 53 4.49 1.85 -11.75
C TYR A 53 4.82 0.37 -11.51
N LEU A 54 3.88 -0.52 -11.82
CA LEU A 54 3.96 -1.96 -11.61
C LEU A 54 3.92 -2.63 -13.00
N PRO A 55 5.09 -2.95 -13.58
CA PRO A 55 5.19 -3.37 -14.98
C PRO A 55 4.72 -4.81 -15.22
N ASP A 56 4.77 -5.65 -14.18
CA ASP A 56 4.50 -7.08 -14.24
C ASP A 56 3.78 -7.59 -12.98
N GLY A 57 3.35 -8.85 -13.03
CA GLY A 57 2.62 -9.51 -11.95
C GLY A 57 3.44 -9.68 -10.66
N ASP A 58 4.76 -9.85 -10.75
CA ASP A 58 5.63 -9.98 -9.58
C ASP A 58 5.68 -8.68 -8.77
N ALA A 59 5.80 -7.54 -9.44
CA ALA A 59 5.76 -6.23 -8.80
C ALA A 59 4.40 -5.98 -8.14
N GLU A 60 3.29 -6.33 -8.80
CA GLU A 60 1.94 -6.23 -8.26
C GLU A 60 1.74 -7.11 -7.02
N ALA A 61 2.23 -8.34 -7.07
CA ALA A 61 2.17 -9.30 -5.98
C ALA A 61 2.99 -8.82 -4.77
N LEU A 62 4.20 -8.30 -4.99
CA LEU A 62 5.04 -7.73 -3.94
C LEU A 62 4.43 -6.46 -3.32
N TYR A 63 3.89 -5.57 -4.16
CA TYR A 63 3.19 -4.37 -3.71
C TYR A 63 1.99 -4.75 -2.84
N MET A 64 1.15 -5.69 -3.27
CA MET A 64 0.01 -6.13 -2.46
C MET A 64 0.40 -6.88 -1.21
N ASN A 65 1.55 -7.56 -1.18
CA ASN A 65 2.07 -8.16 0.03
C ASN A 65 2.49 -7.10 1.06
N ILE A 66 3.09 -5.99 0.61
CA ILE A 66 3.34 -4.80 1.44
C ILE A 66 2.01 -4.31 2.03
N GLN A 67 1.02 -3.99 1.18
CA GLN A 67 -0.30 -3.48 1.59
C GLN A 67 -0.99 -4.41 2.61
N LYS A 68 -1.00 -5.72 2.33
CA LYS A 68 -1.50 -6.75 3.24
C LYS A 68 -0.80 -6.69 4.59
N ARG A 69 0.53 -6.61 4.61
CA ARG A 69 1.29 -6.57 5.86
C ARG A 69 0.98 -5.33 6.67
N LEU A 70 0.79 -4.20 6.01
CA LEU A 70 0.38 -2.97 6.66
C LEU A 70 -1.00 -3.15 7.31
N ALA A 71 -1.99 -3.62 6.55
CA ALA A 71 -3.34 -3.85 7.04
C ALA A 71 -3.40 -4.77 8.27
N MET A 72 -2.60 -5.84 8.31
CA MET A 72 -2.52 -6.75 9.46
C MET A 72 -1.89 -6.12 10.72
N ASN A 73 -1.18 -4.99 10.60
CA ASN A 73 -0.61 -4.25 11.72
C ASN A 73 -1.44 -3.03 12.12
N VAL A 74 -2.54 -2.74 11.42
CA VAL A 74 -3.46 -1.66 11.78
C VAL A 74 -4.27 -2.07 13.00
N ASP A 75 -4.08 -1.35 14.09
CA ASP A 75 -5.02 -1.26 15.20
C ASP A 75 -5.83 0.04 15.10
N GLU A 76 -6.80 0.25 15.99
CA GLU A 76 -7.68 1.41 15.99
C GLU A 76 -6.92 2.75 15.90
N GLN A 77 -5.88 2.93 16.72
CA GLN A 77 -5.04 4.12 16.70
C GLN A 77 -4.26 4.29 15.38
N ALA A 78 -3.83 3.18 14.76
CA ALA A 78 -3.18 3.22 13.46
C ALA A 78 -4.19 3.47 12.32
N ALA A 79 -5.46 3.08 12.48
CA ALA A 79 -6.50 3.30 11.49
C ALA A 79 -6.77 4.79 11.29
N GLU A 80 -6.84 5.56 12.40
CA GLU A 80 -6.97 7.03 12.34
C GLU A 80 -5.83 7.69 11.55
N LEU A 81 -4.60 7.20 11.71
CA LEU A 81 -3.42 7.74 11.01
C LEU A 81 -3.40 7.43 9.51
N LEU A 82 -4.21 6.45 9.07
CA LEU A 82 -4.36 6.06 7.68
C LEU A 82 -5.49 6.82 6.97
N LEU A 83 -6.32 7.54 7.72
CA LEU A 83 -7.34 8.39 7.14
C LEU A 83 -6.67 9.61 6.48
N MET A 84 -7.13 9.95 5.29
CA MET A 84 -6.75 11.16 4.61
C MET A 84 -7.98 12.04 4.42
N THR A 85 -7.90 13.26 4.94
CA THR A 85 -8.85 14.31 4.57
C THR A 85 -8.42 14.91 3.24
N VAL A 86 -9.32 14.83 2.25
CA VAL A 86 -9.13 15.42 0.93
C VAL A 86 -10.10 16.59 0.81
N GLY A 87 -9.54 17.80 0.77
CA GLY A 87 -10.31 19.01 0.48
C GLY A 87 -10.57 19.11 -1.02
N HIS A 88 -11.80 19.42 -1.41
CA HIS A 88 -12.18 19.60 -2.79
C HIS A 88 -12.54 21.08 -3.03
N GLY A 89 -11.53 21.93 -3.24
CA GLY A 89 -11.75 23.37 -3.41
C GLY A 89 -12.35 24.07 -2.17
N GLU A 90 -12.64 25.37 -2.27
CA GLU A 90 -13.12 26.18 -1.15
C GLU A 90 -14.59 25.91 -0.76
N ASP A 91 -15.38 25.31 -1.66
CA ASP A 91 -16.84 25.17 -1.52
C ASP A 91 -17.34 23.72 -1.29
N GLU A 92 -16.48 22.69 -1.34
CA GLU A 92 -16.92 21.32 -1.06
C GLU A 92 -16.49 20.84 0.32
N ALA A 93 -17.38 20.11 0.98
CA ALA A 93 -17.08 19.46 2.24
C ALA A 93 -15.91 18.48 2.06
N PRO A 94 -14.92 18.49 2.98
CA PRO A 94 -13.78 17.60 2.88
C PRO A 94 -14.25 16.15 2.94
N THR A 95 -13.72 15.31 2.05
CA THR A 95 -13.98 13.87 2.08
C THR A 95 -12.92 13.17 2.92
N VAL A 96 -13.33 12.14 3.66
CA VAL A 96 -12.40 11.24 4.35
C VAL A 96 -12.18 10.03 3.46
N GLN A 97 -10.93 9.81 3.08
CA GLN A 97 -10.51 8.65 2.30
C GLN A 97 -9.72 7.70 3.19
N LEU A 98 -9.84 6.40 2.91
CA LEU A 98 -8.98 5.36 3.46
C LEU A 98 -8.16 4.75 2.30
N PRO A 99 -7.03 5.35 1.93
CA PRO A 99 -6.34 5.04 0.68
C PRO A 99 -5.86 3.59 0.59
N LEU A 100 -5.53 2.98 1.74
CA LEU A 100 -5.19 1.56 1.85
C LEU A 100 -6.33 0.67 1.32
N MET A 101 -7.58 0.97 1.66
CA MET A 101 -8.75 0.22 1.16
C MET A 101 -9.03 0.54 -0.30
N THR A 102 -8.99 1.81 -0.70
CA THR A 102 -9.21 2.23 -2.09
C THR A 102 -8.24 1.52 -3.04
N GLU A 103 -6.95 1.46 -2.68
CA GLU A 103 -5.93 0.75 -3.45
C GLU A 103 -6.21 -0.74 -3.53
N ALA A 104 -6.52 -1.39 -2.39
CA ALA A 104 -6.80 -2.83 -2.36
C ALA A 104 -7.99 -3.23 -3.22
N ILE A 105 -9.06 -2.41 -3.28
CA ILE A 105 -10.22 -2.67 -4.14
C ILE A 105 -9.80 -2.81 -5.61
N GLY A 106 -8.83 -2.00 -6.07
CA GLY A 106 -8.29 -2.09 -7.42
C GLY A 106 -7.63 -3.43 -7.76
N PHE A 107 -7.22 -4.21 -6.75
CA PHE A 107 -6.57 -5.51 -6.93
C PHE A 107 -7.49 -6.72 -6.67
N LEU A 108 -8.77 -6.51 -6.34
CA LEU A 108 -9.71 -7.62 -6.05
C LEU A 108 -9.98 -8.55 -7.25
N PHE A 109 -9.78 -8.03 -8.47
CA PHE A 109 -9.95 -8.76 -9.73
C PHE A 109 -8.65 -8.89 -10.51
N ASN A 110 -7.50 -8.67 -9.87
CA ASN A 110 -6.19 -8.80 -10.49
C ASN A 110 -5.96 -10.25 -10.96
N GLU A 111 -5.24 -10.44 -12.07
CA GLU A 111 -4.93 -11.75 -12.64
C GLU A 111 -4.07 -12.58 -11.67
N GLU A 112 -3.12 -11.93 -11.01
CA GLU A 112 -2.23 -12.55 -10.04
C GLU A 112 -2.97 -12.94 -8.76
N ASN A 113 -2.96 -14.24 -8.47
CA ASN A 113 -3.67 -14.79 -7.32
C ASN A 113 -3.12 -14.28 -5.99
N LEU A 114 -1.82 -13.99 -5.92
CA LEU A 114 -1.19 -13.45 -4.71
C LEU A 114 -1.66 -12.01 -4.46
N ALA A 115 -1.70 -11.17 -5.50
CA ALA A 115 -2.17 -9.80 -5.41
C ALA A 115 -3.64 -9.75 -4.99
N ARG A 116 -4.48 -10.59 -5.61
CA ARG A 116 -5.91 -10.74 -5.28
C ARG A 116 -6.16 -11.22 -3.86
N THR A 117 -5.38 -12.21 -3.40
CA THR A 117 -5.46 -12.67 -2.00
C THR A 117 -5.03 -11.57 -1.03
N GLY A 118 -3.96 -10.83 -1.37
CA GLY A 118 -3.49 -9.68 -0.61
C GLY A 118 -4.59 -8.62 -0.45
N ALA A 119 -5.25 -8.26 -1.56
CA ALA A 119 -6.35 -7.31 -1.59
C ALA A 119 -7.50 -7.69 -0.65
N ARG A 120 -7.92 -8.96 -0.70
CA ARG A 120 -8.99 -9.47 0.18
C ARG A 120 -8.64 -9.35 1.65
N VAL A 121 -7.39 -9.68 2.02
CA VAL A 121 -6.92 -9.53 3.40
C VAL A 121 -6.92 -8.06 3.83
N VAL A 122 -6.47 -7.15 2.98
CA VAL A 122 -6.51 -5.70 3.28
C VAL A 122 -7.94 -5.24 3.55
N CYS A 123 -8.89 -5.58 2.68
CA CYS A 123 -10.30 -5.20 2.86
C CYS A 123 -10.89 -5.78 4.15
N LEU A 124 -10.62 -7.05 4.46
CA LEU A 124 -11.12 -7.70 5.67
C LEU A 124 -10.48 -7.13 6.94
N SER A 125 -9.18 -6.90 6.95
CA SER A 125 -8.47 -6.29 8.08
C SER A 125 -8.91 -4.84 8.32
N GLY A 126 -9.07 -4.06 7.25
CA GLY A 126 -9.61 -2.70 7.35
C GLY A 126 -11.04 -2.67 7.90
N TRP A 127 -11.90 -3.57 7.42
CA TRP A 127 -13.26 -3.70 7.94
C TRP A 127 -13.29 -4.15 9.41
N ALA A 128 -12.45 -5.12 9.78
CA ALA A 128 -12.34 -5.57 11.17
C ALA A 128 -11.85 -4.46 12.11
N ALA A 129 -10.90 -3.63 11.68
CA ALA A 129 -10.43 -2.47 12.44
C ALA A 129 -11.49 -1.38 12.57
N ALA A 130 -12.36 -1.20 11.56
CA ALA A 130 -13.46 -0.24 11.61
C ALA A 130 -14.64 -0.70 12.48
N MET A 131 -14.83 -2.01 12.62
CA MET A 131 -15.93 -2.62 13.38
C MET A 131 -15.52 -3.03 14.80
N SER A 132 -14.28 -2.80 15.22
CA SER A 132 -13.90 -3.05 16.62
C SER A 132 -14.53 -1.97 17.49
N GLU A 133 -15.67 -2.29 18.10
CA GLU A 133 -16.33 -1.46 19.11
C GLU A 133 -15.53 -1.48 20.43
N GLU A 134 -15.30 -0.29 21.00
CA GLU A 134 -15.36 -0.08 22.46
C GLU A 134 -16.82 0.14 22.88
#